data_AF-A0A1F5G193-F1
#
_entry.id   AF-A0A1F5G193-F1
#
_cell.length_a   1.000
_cell.length_b   1.000
_cell.length_c   1.000
_cell.angle_alpha   90.00
_cell.angle_beta   90.00
_cell.angle_gamma   90.00
#
_symmetry.space_group_name_H-M   'P 1'
#
loop_
_entity.id
_entity.type
_entity.pdbx_description
1 polymer ?
#
loop_
_entity_poly.entity_id
_entity_poly.type
_entity_poly.pdbx_seq_one_letter_code
_entity_poly.pdbx_strand_id
1 'polypeptide(L)'
;MERHWPAAKRGVLHDNAIADKHRRSLIISEAYGPLLNRNWKDSDSAYKNEEGDVPPPPYIYLTVNATYYWALLEAARMAQMSGEVNLAKECMERASELKHLINTLFWSPKLEYFVPLIDGEDRQDEIVTDDPIDALWAEALEPKIAKAVISRLSQPDMLNVYGIRTRSSDSKMFAENGAEAYHNGPNWPRRTKQAAKGAEKYGYFAFARDLDERVFTLESIVGRKELVPIAKDGFTILTYEEDGEPAANDPQSWEVFGTIGRTAAIINRR
;
A
#
# COMPACT_ATOMS: atom_id res chain seq x y z
N MET A 1 15.56 -4.70 23.72
CA MET A 1 14.14 -4.98 23.97
C MET A 1 13.59 -4.15 25.12
N GLU A 2 14.14 -4.29 26.33
CA GLU A 2 13.65 -3.65 27.57
C GLU A 2 13.48 -2.13 27.50
N ARG A 3 14.38 -1.39 26.82
CA ARG A 3 14.30 0.08 26.72
C ARG A 3 13.19 0.58 25.78
N HIS A 4 12.89 -0.15 24.72
CA HIS A 4 12.03 0.34 23.62
C HIS A 4 10.65 -0.29 23.61
N TRP A 5 10.50 -1.52 24.13
CA TRP A 5 9.23 -2.23 24.17
C TRP A 5 8.10 -1.43 24.82
N PRO A 6 8.30 -0.79 25.99
CA PRO A 6 7.19 -0.10 26.66
C PRO A 6 6.60 1.04 25.82
N ALA A 7 7.40 1.69 24.98
CA ALA A 7 6.94 2.74 24.08
C ALA A 7 6.17 2.15 22.88
N ALA A 8 6.73 1.13 22.22
CA ALA A 8 6.07 0.45 21.09
C ALA A 8 4.73 -0.18 21.51
N LYS A 9 4.69 -0.82 22.68
CA LYS A 9 3.48 -1.37 23.27
C LYS A 9 2.37 -0.32 23.42
N ARG A 10 2.69 0.90 23.87
CA ARG A 10 1.70 1.99 23.98
C ARG A 10 1.11 2.38 22.62
N GLY A 11 1.92 2.36 21.56
CA GLY A 11 1.44 2.61 20.20
C GLY A 11 0.42 1.57 19.76
N VAL A 12 0.73 0.28 19.89
CA VAL A 12 -0.19 -0.81 19.51
C VAL A 12 -1.47 -0.79 20.35
N LEU A 13 -1.38 -0.51 21.66
CA LEU A 13 -2.56 -0.38 22.51
C LEU A 13 -3.43 0.83 22.13
N HIS A 14 -2.82 1.93 21.68
CA HIS A 14 -3.54 3.07 21.13
C HIS A 14 -4.28 2.70 19.85
N ASP A 15 -3.63 1.97 18.95
CA ASP A 15 -4.24 1.52 17.68
C ASP A 15 -5.39 0.53 17.94
N ASN A 16 -5.23 -0.38 18.91
CA ASN A 16 -6.32 -1.25 19.39
C ASN A 16 -7.51 -0.43 19.89
N ALA A 17 -7.27 0.61 20.69
CA ALA A 17 -8.34 1.45 21.21
C ALA A 17 -9.10 2.20 20.10
N ILE A 18 -8.40 2.61 19.03
CA ILE A 18 -9.04 3.18 17.83
C ILE A 18 -9.90 2.12 17.13
N ALA A 19 -9.36 0.92 16.91
CA ALA A 19 -10.08 -0.16 16.24
C ALA A 19 -11.34 -0.60 17.02
N ASP A 20 -11.27 -0.55 18.35
CA ASP A 20 -12.37 -0.93 19.25
C ASP A 20 -13.49 0.13 19.29
N LYS A 21 -13.21 1.39 18.97
CA LYS A 21 -14.20 2.50 19.00
C LYS A 21 -15.44 2.20 18.16
N HIS A 22 -15.24 1.55 17.01
CA HIS A 22 -16.30 1.24 16.05
C HIS A 22 -16.79 -0.22 16.13
N ARG A 23 -16.26 -1.02 17.06
CA ARG A 23 -16.62 -2.45 17.27
C ARG A 23 -16.55 -3.30 16.00
N ARG A 24 -15.60 -2.98 15.11
CA ARG A 24 -15.37 -3.70 13.85
C ARG A 24 -13.98 -4.33 13.75
N SER A 25 -13.17 -4.23 14.81
CA SER A 25 -11.76 -4.67 14.81
C SER A 25 -10.94 -4.10 13.64
N LEU A 26 -11.35 -2.94 13.14
CA LEU A 26 -10.76 -2.23 12.00
C LEU A 26 -10.46 -0.81 12.44
N ILE A 27 -9.31 -0.29 11.99
CA ILE A 27 -9.03 1.14 12.12
C ILE A 27 -9.88 1.88 11.09
N ILE A 28 -10.76 2.74 11.60
CA ILE A 28 -11.60 3.63 10.82
C ILE A 28 -11.03 5.04 10.93
N SER A 29 -10.76 5.65 9.78
CA SER A 29 -10.27 7.02 9.67
C SER A 29 -11.44 8.00 9.62
N GLU A 30 -11.67 8.71 10.72
CA GLU A 30 -12.58 9.85 10.74
C GLU A 30 -11.99 11.02 9.94
N ALA A 31 -12.81 11.65 9.09
CA ALA A 31 -12.41 12.86 8.38
C ALA A 31 -12.51 14.07 9.31
N TYR A 32 -11.36 14.62 9.70
CA TYR A 32 -11.26 15.88 10.42
C TYR A 32 -10.00 16.62 9.99
N GLY A 33 -9.97 17.95 10.12
CA GLY A 33 -8.80 18.76 9.72
C GLY A 33 -8.61 18.90 8.20
N PRO A 34 -7.43 19.33 7.73
CA PRO A 34 -7.22 19.75 6.34
C PRO A 34 -6.95 18.60 5.36
N LEU A 35 -6.67 17.39 5.85
CA LEU A 35 -6.43 16.21 5.00
C LEU A 35 -7.64 15.28 5.10
N LEU A 36 -8.30 15.08 3.96
CA LEU A 36 -9.40 14.12 3.84
C LEU A 36 -8.87 12.68 3.92
N ASN A 37 -7.81 12.39 3.17
CA ASN A 37 -7.18 11.08 3.11
C ASN A 37 -6.02 10.99 4.11
N ARG A 38 -6.17 10.14 5.13
CA ARG A 38 -5.21 10.00 6.24
C ARG A 38 -4.40 8.72 6.13
N ASN A 39 -3.88 8.48 4.93
CA ASN A 39 -2.94 7.41 4.66
C ASN A 39 -1.84 7.95 3.73
N TRP A 40 -1.06 7.08 3.11
CA TRP A 40 0.03 7.53 2.23
C TRP A 40 -0.45 8.19 0.92
N LYS A 41 -1.67 7.87 0.46
CA LYS A 41 -2.34 8.55 -0.65
C LYS A 41 -3.17 9.72 -0.13
N ASP A 42 -2.47 10.75 0.34
CA ASP A 42 -3.07 11.87 1.08
C ASP A 42 -3.69 12.98 0.20
N SER A 43 -3.61 12.88 -1.13
CA SER A 43 -4.28 13.84 -2.03
C SER A 43 -5.80 13.62 -2.08
N ASP A 44 -6.59 14.69 -2.12
CA ASP A 44 -8.06 14.63 -2.16
C ASP A 44 -8.61 13.87 -3.38
N SER A 45 -7.81 13.78 -4.44
CA SER A 45 -8.16 13.10 -5.69
C SER A 45 -7.87 11.59 -5.70
N ALA A 46 -7.14 11.06 -4.72
CA ALA A 46 -6.59 9.70 -4.77
C ALA A 46 -7.65 8.59 -4.87
N TYR A 47 -8.83 8.84 -4.30
CA TYR A 47 -9.92 7.88 -4.21
C TYR A 47 -11.21 8.39 -4.86
N LYS A 48 -11.11 9.32 -5.82
CA LYS A 48 -12.27 9.65 -6.68
C LYS A 48 -12.68 8.38 -7.44
N ASN A 49 -13.98 8.08 -7.47
CA ASN A 49 -14.52 6.97 -8.25
C ASN A 49 -14.41 7.25 -9.77
N GLU A 50 -14.94 6.35 -10.60
CA GLU A 50 -14.90 6.51 -12.07
C GLU A 50 -15.76 7.68 -12.59
N GLU A 51 -16.68 8.19 -11.78
CA GLU A 51 -17.49 9.38 -12.07
C GLU A 51 -16.78 10.68 -11.64
N GLY A 52 -15.68 10.58 -10.89
CA GLY A 52 -14.93 11.71 -10.35
C GLY A 52 -15.41 12.18 -8.97
N ASP A 53 -16.39 11.48 -8.39
CA ASP A 53 -16.93 11.78 -7.07
C ASP A 53 -16.03 11.25 -5.97
N VAL A 54 -15.92 12.01 -4.89
CA VAL A 54 -15.20 11.60 -3.68
C VAL A 54 -16.14 10.80 -2.78
N PRO A 55 -15.80 9.56 -2.38
CA PRO A 55 -16.63 8.76 -1.48
C PRO A 55 -16.87 9.47 -0.14
N PRO A 56 -18.01 9.26 0.53
CA PRO A 56 -18.28 9.90 1.82
C PRO A 56 -17.44 9.28 2.96
N PRO A 57 -16.88 10.09 3.88
CA PRO A 57 -16.22 9.59 5.09
C PRO A 57 -17.24 9.08 6.14
N PRO A 58 -16.81 8.36 7.19
CA PRO A 58 -15.42 7.95 7.48
C PRO A 58 -14.94 6.81 6.58
N TYR A 59 -13.62 6.61 6.53
CA TYR A 59 -13.03 5.62 5.61
C TYR A 59 -12.37 4.45 6.35
N ILE A 60 -12.52 3.26 5.79
CA ILE A 60 -11.74 2.09 6.18
C ILE A 60 -10.75 1.79 5.05
N TYR A 61 -9.49 2.14 5.25
CA TYR A 61 -8.46 1.93 4.23
C TYR A 61 -7.85 0.54 4.32
N LEU A 62 -7.64 -0.09 3.17
CA LEU A 62 -6.91 -1.35 3.07
C LEU A 62 -5.48 -1.20 3.57
N THR A 63 -4.80 -0.12 3.18
CA THR A 63 -3.39 0.15 3.50
C THR A 63 -3.14 0.30 5.00
N VAL A 64 -4.02 1.05 5.68
CA VAL A 64 -3.96 1.26 7.14
C VAL A 64 -4.20 -0.05 7.87
N ASN A 65 -5.23 -0.81 7.47
CA ASN A 65 -5.57 -2.06 8.15
C ASN A 65 -4.57 -3.19 7.87
N ALA A 66 -3.96 -3.25 6.68
CA ALA A 66 -2.84 -4.15 6.39
C ALA A 66 -1.60 -3.83 7.24
N THR A 67 -1.30 -2.54 7.43
CA THR A 67 -0.17 -2.12 8.27
C THR A 67 -0.46 -2.41 9.76
N TYR A 68 -1.69 -2.18 10.20
CA TYR A 68 -2.14 -2.54 11.56
C TYR A 68 -2.04 -4.05 11.81
N TYR A 69 -2.45 -4.88 10.84
CA TYR A 69 -2.24 -6.33 10.89
C TYR A 69 -0.77 -6.70 11.10
N TRP A 70 0.13 -6.12 10.31
CA TRP A 70 1.57 -6.37 10.47
C TRP A 70 2.07 -5.92 11.85
N ALA A 71 1.62 -4.75 12.34
CA ALA A 71 1.97 -4.25 13.66
C ALA A 71 1.51 -5.17 14.79
N LEU A 72 0.31 -5.77 14.70
CA LEU A 72 -0.19 -6.76 15.65
C LEU A 72 0.69 -8.01 15.69
N LEU A 73 1.12 -8.53 14.54
CA LEU A 73 2.01 -9.70 14.49
C LEU A 73 3.36 -9.42 15.16
N GLU A 74 3.98 -8.27 14.86
CA GLU A 74 5.24 -7.89 15.49
C GLU A 74 5.08 -7.60 16.98
N ALA A 75 3.96 -6.98 17.38
CA ALA A 75 3.62 -6.76 18.78
C ALA A 75 3.46 -8.08 19.54
N ALA A 76 2.80 -9.07 18.93
CA ALA A 76 2.67 -10.40 19.53
C ALA A 76 4.02 -11.06 19.74
N ARG A 77 4.91 -11.00 18.74
CA ARG A 77 6.27 -11.53 18.82
C ARG A 77 7.08 -10.84 19.91
N MET A 78 7.02 -9.50 19.98
CA MET A 78 7.72 -8.72 21.00
C MET A 78 7.18 -8.97 22.42
N ALA A 79 5.86 -9.03 22.57
CA ALA A 79 5.20 -9.36 23.84
C ALA A 79 5.61 -10.76 24.33
N GLN A 80 5.67 -11.74 23.44
CA GLN A 80 6.14 -13.10 23.76
C GLN A 80 7.59 -13.08 24.26
N MET A 81 8.49 -12.36 23.58
CA MET A 81 9.89 -12.21 23.99
C MET A 81 10.04 -11.49 25.34
N SER A 82 9.07 -10.66 25.71
CA SER A 82 9.04 -9.93 27.00
C SER A 82 8.25 -10.65 28.10
N GLY A 83 7.77 -11.87 27.85
CA GLY A 83 7.00 -12.65 28.84
C GLY A 83 5.56 -12.18 29.03
N GLU A 84 5.05 -11.28 28.18
CA GLU A 84 3.68 -10.75 28.24
C GLU A 84 2.70 -11.63 27.47
N VAL A 85 2.51 -12.87 27.95
CA VAL A 85 1.77 -13.93 27.25
C VAL A 85 0.34 -13.51 26.89
N ASN A 86 -0.36 -12.80 27.78
CA ASN A 86 -1.75 -12.38 27.52
C ASN A 86 -1.83 -11.37 26.37
N LEU A 87 -0.92 -10.38 26.33
CA LEU A 87 -0.88 -9.41 25.24
C LEU A 87 -0.47 -10.08 23.93
N ALA A 88 0.48 -11.01 23.97
CA ALA A 88 0.88 -11.78 22.80
C ALA A 88 -0.31 -12.53 22.19
N LYS A 89 -1.09 -13.21 23.04
CA LYS A 89 -2.31 -13.91 22.63
C LYS A 89 -3.36 -12.95 22.05
N GLU A 90 -3.66 -11.85 22.74
CA GLU A 90 -4.63 -10.85 22.27
C GLU A 90 -4.25 -10.28 20.90
N CYS A 91 -2.98 -9.89 20.71
CA CYS A 91 -2.49 -9.39 19.42
C CYS A 91 -2.64 -10.42 18.30
N MET A 92 -2.37 -11.71 18.57
CA MET A 92 -2.57 -12.78 17.58
C MET A 92 -4.04 -13.01 17.24
N GLU A 93 -4.94 -12.97 18.23
CA GLU A 93 -6.39 -13.11 18.01
C GLU A 93 -6.92 -11.97 17.15
N ARG A 94 -6.55 -10.72 17.49
CA ARG A 94 -6.89 -9.53 16.69
C ARG A 94 -6.33 -9.61 15.28
N ALA A 95 -5.07 -10.05 15.11
CA ALA A 95 -4.46 -10.19 13.80
C ALA A 95 -5.21 -11.24 12.95
N SER A 96 -5.62 -12.36 13.55
CA SER A 96 -6.40 -13.39 12.87
C SER A 96 -7.76 -12.88 12.41
N GLU A 97 -8.47 -12.16 13.27
CA GLU A 97 -9.75 -11.53 12.93
C GLU A 97 -9.57 -10.50 11.82
N LEU A 98 -8.59 -9.61 11.95
CA LEU A 98 -8.31 -8.57 10.97
C LEU A 98 -7.93 -9.14 9.60
N LYS A 99 -7.14 -10.23 9.57
CA LYS A 99 -6.85 -10.94 8.31
C LYS A 99 -8.14 -11.45 7.65
N HIS A 100 -9.04 -12.05 8.43
CA HIS A 100 -10.33 -12.49 7.89
C HIS A 100 -11.16 -11.32 7.34
N LEU A 101 -11.24 -10.21 8.07
CA LEU A 101 -11.96 -9.00 7.65
C LEU A 101 -11.36 -8.39 6.38
N ILE A 102 -10.03 -8.28 6.30
CA ILE A 102 -9.33 -7.79 5.11
C ILE A 102 -9.70 -8.62 3.87
N ASN A 103 -9.66 -9.96 3.98
CA ASN A 103 -9.91 -10.84 2.84
C ASN A 103 -11.39 -10.96 2.45
N THR A 104 -12.31 -10.53 3.30
CA THR A 104 -13.75 -10.59 3.05
C THR A 104 -14.32 -9.24 2.64
N LEU A 105 -14.02 -8.17 3.37
CA LEU A 105 -14.63 -6.86 3.18
C LEU A 105 -14.03 -6.05 2.04
N PHE A 106 -12.76 -6.24 1.71
CA PHE A 106 -12.10 -5.49 0.63
C PHE A 106 -12.09 -6.23 -0.71
N TRP A 107 -12.42 -7.53 -0.72
CA TRP A 107 -12.51 -8.28 -1.97
C TRP A 107 -13.76 -7.87 -2.75
N SER A 108 -13.58 -7.38 -3.98
CA SER A 108 -14.67 -7.20 -4.95
C SER A 108 -14.70 -8.40 -5.90
N PRO A 109 -15.77 -9.20 -5.89
CA PRO A 109 -15.96 -10.26 -6.88
C PRO A 109 -16.07 -9.74 -8.31
N LYS A 110 -16.52 -8.49 -8.50
CA LYS A 110 -16.66 -7.87 -9.83
C LYS A 110 -15.29 -7.52 -10.41
N LEU A 111 -14.37 -7.02 -9.60
CA LEU A 111 -13.00 -6.74 -10.03
C LEU A 111 -12.10 -7.98 -10.01
N GLU A 112 -12.51 -9.04 -9.32
CA GLU A 112 -11.65 -10.15 -8.90
C GLU A 112 -10.35 -9.62 -8.26
N TYR A 113 -10.49 -8.55 -7.47
CA TYR A 113 -9.40 -7.78 -6.89
C TYR A 113 -9.85 -7.05 -5.63
N PHE A 114 -8.92 -6.40 -4.95
CA PHE A 114 -9.20 -5.63 -3.74
C PHE A 114 -9.56 -4.19 -4.08
N VAL A 115 -10.61 -3.68 -3.46
CA VAL A 115 -10.88 -2.24 -3.41
C VAL A 115 -9.93 -1.57 -2.40
N PRO A 116 -9.54 -0.31 -2.62
CA PRO A 116 -8.60 0.36 -1.72
C PRO A 116 -9.23 0.83 -0.40
N LEU A 117 -10.54 1.07 -0.39
CA LEU A 117 -11.28 1.56 0.77
C LEU A 117 -12.72 1.07 0.81
N ILE A 118 -13.31 1.17 2.01
CA ILE A 118 -14.75 1.09 2.25
C ILE A 118 -15.19 2.46 2.79
N ASP A 119 -16.25 3.01 2.21
CA ASP A 119 -16.76 4.35 2.53
C ASP A 119 -17.65 4.35 3.79
N GLY A 120 -18.09 5.55 4.21
CA GLY A 120 -18.93 5.75 5.39
C GLY A 120 -20.34 5.18 5.28
N GLU A 121 -20.74 4.75 4.09
CA GLU A 121 -22.02 4.10 3.80
C GLU A 121 -21.83 2.59 3.54
N ASP A 122 -20.69 2.03 3.98
CA ASP A 122 -20.31 0.62 3.86
C ASP A 122 -20.22 0.11 2.41
N ARG A 123 -19.96 1.01 1.45
CA ARG A 123 -19.76 0.63 0.04
C ARG A 123 -18.29 0.46 -0.29
N GLN A 124 -18.05 -0.53 -1.15
CA GLN A 124 -16.77 -0.72 -1.80
C GLN A 124 -16.66 0.25 -2.99
N ASP A 125 -15.62 1.08 -3.01
CA ASP A 125 -15.31 1.85 -4.21
C ASP A 125 -14.49 0.98 -5.18
N GLU A 126 -15.12 0.56 -6.27
CA GLU A 126 -14.58 -0.44 -7.21
C GLU A 126 -13.58 0.17 -8.20
N ILE A 127 -12.53 0.80 -7.68
CA ILE A 127 -11.40 1.32 -8.44
C ILE A 127 -10.18 0.41 -8.33
N VAL A 128 -9.41 0.29 -9.42
CA VAL A 128 -8.19 -0.52 -9.43
C VAL A 128 -6.97 0.35 -9.13
N THR A 129 -6.31 0.04 -8.02
CA THR A 129 -5.11 0.75 -7.55
C THR A 129 -4.02 -0.21 -7.08
N ASP A 130 -2.90 0.36 -6.67
CA ASP A 130 -1.76 -0.34 -6.06
C ASP A 130 -1.89 -0.53 -4.52
N ASP A 131 -2.98 -0.09 -3.90
CA ASP A 131 -3.22 -0.20 -2.46
C ASP A 131 -3.08 -1.66 -1.93
N PRO A 132 -3.49 -2.72 -2.68
CA PRO A 132 -3.32 -4.10 -2.26
C PRO A 132 -1.86 -4.55 -2.08
N ILE A 133 -0.87 -3.77 -2.55
CA ILE A 133 0.55 -4.00 -2.26
C ILE A 133 0.83 -4.01 -0.76
N ASP A 134 0.16 -3.19 0.05
CA ASP A 134 0.39 -3.16 1.50
C ASP A 134 -0.07 -4.46 2.16
N ALA A 135 -1.23 -5.00 1.75
CA ALA A 135 -1.73 -6.28 2.24
C ALA A 135 -0.86 -7.46 1.77
N LEU A 136 -0.34 -7.40 0.54
CA LEU A 136 0.63 -8.36 0.03
C LEU A 136 1.94 -8.30 0.82
N TRP A 137 2.47 -7.11 1.07
CA TRP A 137 3.71 -6.94 1.83
C TRP A 137 3.56 -7.37 3.30
N ALA A 138 2.41 -7.08 3.91
CA ALA A 138 2.10 -7.41 5.30
C ALA A 138 1.79 -8.90 5.53
N GLU A 139 1.67 -9.72 4.47
CA GLU A 139 1.20 -11.12 4.54
C GLU A 139 -0.25 -11.26 5.05
N ALA A 140 -1.04 -10.20 4.85
CA ALA A 140 -2.44 -10.10 5.27
C ALA A 140 -3.42 -10.79 4.32
N LEU A 141 -2.96 -11.42 3.23
CA LEU A 141 -3.80 -12.05 2.24
C LEU A 141 -3.82 -13.58 2.42
N GLU A 142 -4.94 -14.19 2.06
CA GLU A 142 -4.99 -15.64 1.85
C GLU A 142 -4.20 -16.02 0.59
N PRO A 143 -3.54 -17.19 0.51
CA PRO A 143 -2.68 -17.54 -0.63
C PRO A 143 -3.36 -17.47 -2.00
N LYS A 144 -4.64 -17.85 -2.09
CA LYS A 144 -5.43 -17.75 -3.33
C LYS A 144 -5.69 -16.30 -3.74
N ILE A 145 -5.96 -15.45 -2.76
CA ILE A 145 -6.18 -14.02 -2.96
C ILE A 145 -4.86 -13.34 -3.36
N ALA A 146 -3.75 -13.68 -2.69
CA ALA A 146 -2.43 -13.15 -3.06
C ALA A 146 -2.08 -13.46 -4.52
N LYS A 147 -2.41 -14.68 -5.00
CA LYS A 147 -2.27 -15.04 -6.41
C LYS A 147 -3.07 -14.11 -7.33
N ALA A 148 -4.34 -13.86 -7.01
CA ALA A 148 -5.19 -12.99 -7.80
C ALA A 148 -4.67 -11.54 -7.81
N VAL A 149 -4.25 -11.03 -6.65
CA VAL A 149 -3.65 -9.69 -6.52
C VAL A 149 -2.39 -9.56 -7.38
N ILE A 150 -1.47 -10.53 -7.31
CA ILE A 150 -0.26 -10.55 -8.15
C ILE A 150 -0.62 -10.63 -9.64
N SER A 151 -1.59 -11.46 -10.01
CA SER A 151 -2.06 -11.59 -11.39
C SER A 151 -2.69 -10.29 -11.91
N ARG A 152 -3.37 -9.53 -11.05
CA ARG A 152 -3.96 -8.24 -11.42
C ARG A 152 -2.93 -7.13 -11.52
N LEU A 153 -1.98 -7.08 -10.58
CA LEU A 153 -0.86 -6.13 -10.60
C LEU A 153 0.08 -6.33 -11.80
N SER A 154 0.10 -7.52 -12.40
CA SER A 154 0.91 -7.84 -13.58
C SER A 154 0.23 -7.51 -14.91
N GLN A 155 -1.01 -7.01 -14.90
CA GLN A 155 -1.69 -6.58 -16.13
C GLN A 155 -1.10 -5.26 -16.68
N PRO A 156 -1.11 -5.03 -17.99
CA PRO A 156 -0.44 -3.88 -18.63
C PRO A 156 -0.95 -2.51 -18.17
N ASP A 157 -2.20 -2.44 -17.73
CA ASP A 157 -2.81 -1.21 -17.22
C ASP A 157 -2.30 -0.84 -15.82
N MET A 158 -1.73 -1.79 -15.08
CA MET A 158 -1.09 -1.57 -13.77
C MET A 158 0.44 -1.64 -13.86
N LEU A 159 1.01 -2.54 -14.66
CA LEU A 159 2.44 -2.78 -14.79
C LEU A 159 2.96 -2.29 -16.14
N ASN A 160 3.76 -1.23 -16.11
CA ASN A 160 4.50 -0.74 -17.27
C ASN A 160 5.97 -1.18 -17.23
N VAL A 161 6.79 -0.74 -18.19
CA VAL A 161 8.20 -1.15 -18.31
C VAL A 161 9.09 -0.73 -17.13
N TYR A 162 8.60 0.18 -16.28
CA TYR A 162 9.34 0.75 -15.16
C TYR A 162 8.78 0.37 -13.78
N GLY A 163 7.63 -0.30 -13.72
CA GLY A 163 7.03 -0.75 -12.47
C GLY A 163 5.51 -0.57 -12.40
N ILE A 164 4.99 -0.58 -11.17
CA ILE A 164 3.56 -0.52 -10.89
C ILE A 164 3.08 0.93 -10.79
N ARG A 165 2.01 1.23 -11.52
CA ARG A 165 1.25 2.48 -11.46
C ARG A 165 0.42 2.55 -10.19
N THR A 166 0.24 3.74 -9.61
CA THR A 166 -0.62 3.93 -8.43
C THR A 166 -2.11 3.71 -8.70
N ARG A 167 -2.53 3.88 -9.95
CA ARG A 167 -3.88 3.64 -10.45
C ARG A 167 -3.84 3.04 -11.84
N SER A 168 -4.81 2.17 -12.15
CA SER A 168 -4.96 1.57 -13.47
C SER A 168 -5.04 2.65 -14.55
N SER A 169 -4.32 2.46 -15.65
CA SER A 169 -4.41 3.37 -16.81
C SER A 169 -5.74 3.30 -17.55
N ASP A 170 -6.60 2.33 -17.23
CA ASP A 170 -7.95 2.21 -17.78
C ASP A 170 -9.00 3.00 -16.98
N SER A 171 -8.63 3.49 -15.79
CA SER A 171 -9.45 4.41 -15.01
C SER A 171 -9.68 5.72 -15.76
N LYS A 172 -10.90 6.26 -15.67
CA LYS A 172 -11.21 7.62 -16.15
C LYS A 172 -10.49 8.72 -15.37
N MET A 173 -10.10 8.41 -14.13
CA MET A 173 -9.34 9.30 -13.27
C MET A 173 -7.83 9.07 -13.35
N PHE A 174 -7.35 8.21 -14.27
CA PHE A 174 -5.92 8.08 -14.50
C PHE A 174 -5.35 9.41 -15.03
N ALA A 175 -4.27 9.88 -14.42
CA ALA A 175 -3.61 11.12 -14.81
C ALA A 175 -2.12 10.85 -15.10
N GLU A 176 -1.70 11.19 -16.32
CA GLU A 176 -0.32 11.03 -16.79
C GLU A 176 0.63 12.08 -16.19
N ASN A 177 0.13 13.28 -15.86
CA ASN A 177 0.89 14.37 -15.28
C ASN A 177 -0.06 15.43 -14.65
N GLY A 178 0.50 16.47 -14.02
CA GLY A 178 -0.26 17.54 -13.39
C GLY A 178 -0.62 17.24 -11.93
N ALA A 179 -1.25 18.22 -11.27
CA ALA A 179 -1.59 18.13 -9.85
C ALA A 179 -2.46 16.89 -9.50
N GLU A 180 -3.37 16.48 -10.39
CA GLU A 180 -4.22 15.31 -10.15
C GLU A 180 -3.43 13.98 -10.22
N ALA A 181 -2.23 13.96 -10.83
CA ALA A 181 -1.46 12.75 -11.05
C ALA A 181 -0.81 12.19 -9.79
N TYR A 182 -0.53 12.99 -8.77
CA TYR A 182 0.28 12.60 -7.60
C TYR A 182 0.03 11.15 -7.10
N HIS A 183 -1.24 10.76 -6.93
CA HIS A 183 -1.66 9.39 -6.57
C HIS A 183 -2.52 8.64 -7.60
N ASN A 184 -2.64 9.15 -8.83
CA ASN A 184 -3.59 8.65 -9.83
C ASN A 184 -2.94 8.13 -11.13
N GLY A 185 -1.72 7.59 -11.09
CA GLY A 185 -1.10 7.04 -12.29
C GLY A 185 0.41 6.86 -12.29
N PRO A 186 1.20 7.79 -11.72
CA PRO A 186 2.64 7.69 -11.67
C PRO A 186 3.13 6.41 -11.03
N ASN A 187 4.32 5.99 -11.42
CA ASN A 187 5.05 4.97 -10.71
C ASN A 187 5.67 5.61 -9.47
N TRP A 188 5.43 5.00 -8.33
CA TRP A 188 6.17 5.30 -7.11
C TRP A 188 7.20 4.17 -6.92
N PRO A 189 8.50 4.41 -7.15
CA PRO A 189 9.51 3.34 -7.17
C PRO A 189 9.50 2.51 -5.87
N ARG A 190 9.29 3.14 -4.69
CA ARG A 190 9.08 2.45 -3.41
C ARG A 190 7.94 1.43 -3.45
N ARG A 191 6.82 1.74 -4.10
CA ARG A 191 5.66 0.83 -4.19
C ARG A 191 6.00 -0.42 -5.00
N THR A 192 6.73 -0.26 -6.10
CA THR A 192 7.21 -1.40 -6.91
C THR A 192 8.16 -2.30 -6.10
N LYS A 193 9.10 -1.72 -5.34
CA LYS A 193 9.99 -2.47 -4.43
C LYS A 193 9.21 -3.17 -3.30
N GLN A 194 8.18 -2.53 -2.77
CA GLN A 194 7.31 -3.11 -1.74
C GLN A 194 6.51 -4.31 -2.27
N ALA A 195 5.97 -4.21 -3.49
CA ALA A 195 5.30 -5.31 -4.18
C ALA A 195 6.24 -6.48 -4.45
N ALA A 196 7.47 -6.22 -4.88
CA ALA A 196 8.49 -7.26 -5.06
C ALA A 196 8.72 -8.04 -3.76
N LYS A 197 8.93 -7.32 -2.64
CA LYS A 197 9.10 -7.95 -1.32
C LYS A 197 7.87 -8.74 -0.87
N GLY A 198 6.66 -8.22 -1.14
CA GLY A 198 5.41 -8.93 -0.86
C GLY A 198 5.28 -10.21 -1.69
N ALA A 199 5.53 -10.15 -2.99
CA ALA A 199 5.47 -11.29 -3.89
C ALA A 199 6.41 -12.43 -3.44
N GLU A 200 7.62 -12.10 -2.98
CA GLU A 200 8.56 -13.08 -2.43
C GLU A 200 8.02 -13.82 -1.20
N LYS A 201 7.31 -13.12 -0.30
CA LYS A 201 6.72 -13.71 0.91
C LYS A 201 5.68 -14.78 0.56
N TYR A 202 5.02 -14.64 -0.59
CA TYR A 202 4.10 -15.64 -1.14
C TYR A 202 4.74 -16.62 -2.15
N GLY A 203 6.07 -16.59 -2.32
CA GLY A 203 6.79 -17.51 -3.21
C GLY A 203 6.80 -17.13 -4.70
N TYR A 204 6.35 -15.93 -5.07
CA TYR A 204 6.32 -15.44 -6.46
C TYR A 204 7.64 -14.76 -6.84
N PHE A 205 8.75 -15.49 -6.74
CA PHE A 205 10.10 -14.95 -6.93
C PHE A 205 10.37 -14.42 -8.35
N ALA A 206 9.77 -15.03 -9.39
CA ALA A 206 9.93 -14.56 -10.77
C ALA A 206 9.33 -13.18 -10.99
N PHE A 207 8.12 -12.94 -10.45
CA PHE A 207 7.47 -11.64 -10.50
C PHE A 207 8.24 -10.61 -9.66
N ALA A 208 8.70 -10.99 -8.48
CA ALA A 208 9.52 -10.09 -7.66
C ALA A 208 10.80 -9.63 -8.37
N ARG A 209 11.50 -10.54 -9.05
CA ARG A 209 12.70 -10.21 -9.83
C ARG A 209 12.39 -9.29 -11.01
N ASP A 210 11.29 -9.53 -11.72
CA ASP A 210 10.85 -8.65 -12.82
C ASP A 210 10.58 -7.22 -12.30
N LEU A 211 9.90 -7.08 -11.16
CA LEU A 211 9.68 -5.76 -10.53
C LEU A 211 11.00 -5.09 -10.11
N ASP A 212 11.96 -5.84 -9.55
CA ASP A 212 13.28 -5.32 -9.20
C ASP A 212 14.05 -4.82 -10.43
N GLU A 213 14.05 -5.58 -11.52
CA GLU A 213 14.70 -5.20 -12.78
C GLU A 213 14.09 -3.92 -13.37
N ARG A 214 12.75 -3.81 -13.37
CA ARG A 214 12.03 -2.62 -13.85
C ARG A 214 12.37 -1.37 -13.05
N VAL A 215 12.29 -1.45 -11.72
CA VAL A 215 12.52 -0.28 -10.86
C VAL A 215 13.98 0.14 -10.83
N PHE A 216 14.93 -0.80 -10.89
CA PHE A 216 16.35 -0.45 -11.01
C PHE A 216 16.68 0.17 -12.37
N THR A 217 16.01 -0.28 -13.44
CA THR A 217 16.12 0.34 -14.77
C THR A 217 15.61 1.79 -14.71
N LEU A 218 14.43 2.03 -14.13
CA LEU A 218 13.88 3.36 -13.96
C LEU A 218 14.85 4.29 -13.23
N GLU A 219 15.33 3.87 -12.06
CA GLU A 219 16.21 4.68 -11.22
C GLU A 219 17.60 4.94 -11.85
N SER A 220 18.05 4.04 -12.75
CA SER A 220 19.28 4.28 -13.54
C SER A 220 19.13 5.41 -14.56
N ILE A 221 17.89 5.73 -14.96
CA ILE A 221 17.57 6.78 -15.94
C ILE A 221 17.28 8.11 -15.23
N VAL A 222 16.46 8.08 -14.18
CA VAL A 222 15.90 9.30 -13.58
C VAL A 222 16.44 9.62 -12.19
N GLY A 223 17.30 8.77 -11.62
CA GLY A 223 17.75 8.90 -10.23
C GLY A 223 16.69 8.43 -9.23
N ARG A 224 16.70 9.01 -8.03
CA ARG A 224 15.87 8.57 -6.88
C ARG A 224 14.72 9.53 -6.63
N LYS A 225 13.95 9.79 -7.68
CA LYS A 225 12.74 10.63 -7.62
C LYS A 225 11.65 9.93 -6.81
N GLU A 226 10.92 10.72 -6.04
CA GLU A 226 9.77 10.28 -5.26
C GLU A 226 8.73 9.50 -6.07
N LEU A 227 8.37 10.06 -7.23
CA LEU A 227 7.43 9.50 -8.17
C LEU A 227 7.87 9.85 -9.59
N VAL A 228 7.48 9.02 -10.54
CA VAL A 228 7.83 9.17 -11.95
C VAL A 228 6.59 8.90 -12.78
N PRO A 229 5.98 9.94 -13.39
CA PRO A 229 4.86 9.74 -14.27
C PRO A 229 5.32 9.05 -15.55
N ILE A 230 4.63 7.96 -15.87
CA ILE A 230 4.82 7.21 -17.11
C ILE A 230 3.56 7.40 -17.94
N ALA A 231 3.72 7.87 -19.17
CA ALA A 231 2.60 8.02 -20.09
C ALA A 231 1.81 6.71 -20.24
N LYS A 232 0.58 6.81 -20.72
CA LYS A 232 -0.35 5.68 -20.88
C LYS A 232 0.21 4.62 -21.83
N ASP A 233 1.09 5.00 -22.75
CA ASP A 233 1.83 4.07 -23.60
C ASP A 233 2.68 3.05 -22.81
N GLY A 234 3.04 3.38 -21.57
CA GLY A 234 3.85 2.52 -20.69
C GLY A 234 5.36 2.60 -20.93
N PHE A 235 5.84 3.53 -21.76
CA PHE A 235 7.25 3.68 -22.15
C PHE A 235 7.78 5.10 -21.97
N THR A 236 6.94 6.12 -22.15
CA THR A 236 7.39 7.51 -22.13
C THR A 236 7.45 8.02 -20.70
N ILE A 237 8.67 8.35 -20.24
CA ILE A 237 8.88 9.04 -18.95
C ILE A 237 8.52 10.52 -19.10
N LEU A 238 7.73 11.02 -18.17
CA LEU A 238 7.33 12.43 -18.10
C LEU A 238 7.96 13.09 -16.87
N THR A 239 7.99 14.42 -16.86
CA THR A 239 8.31 15.21 -15.67
C THR A 239 7.04 15.39 -14.86
N TYR A 240 7.06 15.07 -13.56
CA TYR A 240 5.93 15.39 -12.68
C TYR A 240 5.87 16.90 -12.44
N GLU A 241 4.75 17.50 -12.81
CA GLU A 241 4.48 18.92 -12.67
C GLU A 241 3.24 19.16 -11.79
N GLU A 242 3.34 20.13 -10.87
CA GLU A 242 2.23 20.65 -10.07
C GLU A 242 2.12 22.14 -10.34
N ASP A 243 0.93 22.61 -10.72
CA ASP A 243 0.69 23.97 -11.21
C ASP A 243 1.65 24.42 -12.33
N GLY A 244 2.11 23.46 -13.14
CA GLY A 244 3.05 23.67 -14.26
C GLY A 244 4.52 23.70 -13.87
N GLU A 245 4.86 23.46 -12.60
CA GLU A 245 6.23 23.46 -12.10
C GLU A 245 6.69 22.05 -11.67
N PRO A 246 7.94 21.64 -11.96
CA PRO A 246 8.45 20.35 -11.49
C PRO A 246 8.42 20.23 -9.97
N ALA A 247 7.69 19.24 -9.45
CA ALA A 247 7.37 19.15 -8.01
C ALA A 247 7.88 17.87 -7.31
N ALA A 248 8.33 16.86 -8.05
CA ALA A 248 8.76 15.59 -7.45
C ALA A 248 10.08 15.76 -6.69
N ASN A 249 10.11 15.31 -5.43
CA ASN A 249 11.34 15.34 -4.63
C ASN A 249 12.47 14.53 -5.30
N ASP A 250 13.67 15.12 -5.35
CA ASP A 250 14.86 14.49 -5.93
C ASP A 250 16.14 14.91 -5.18
N PRO A 251 16.79 14.02 -4.41
CA PRO A 251 16.31 12.67 -4.08
C PRO A 251 15.18 12.69 -3.04
N GLN A 252 14.33 11.67 -3.04
CA GLN A 252 13.41 11.41 -1.93
C GLN A 252 14.01 10.41 -0.92
N SER A 253 13.88 10.74 0.37
CA SER A 253 14.37 10.00 1.53
C SER A 253 13.99 8.51 1.54
N TRP A 254 12.73 8.16 1.30
CA TRP A 254 12.33 6.74 1.26
C TRP A 254 12.87 6.00 0.04
N GLU A 255 13.19 6.71 -1.06
CA GLU A 255 13.80 6.09 -2.24
C GLU A 255 15.28 5.81 -2.01
N VAL A 256 15.96 6.73 -1.32
CA VAL A 256 17.35 6.56 -0.92
C VAL A 256 17.56 5.29 -0.08
N PHE A 257 16.63 5.00 0.83
CA PHE A 257 16.65 3.76 1.61
C PHE A 257 16.19 2.54 0.80
N GLY A 258 15.17 2.70 -0.05
CA GLY A 258 14.48 1.59 -0.70
C GLY A 258 15.37 0.72 -1.59
N THR A 259 16.18 1.33 -2.46
CA THR A 259 16.94 0.60 -3.49
C THR A 259 18.12 -0.15 -2.90
N ILE A 260 18.95 0.54 -2.09
CA ILE A 260 20.10 -0.11 -1.44
C ILE A 260 19.61 -1.18 -0.45
N GLY A 261 18.55 -0.89 0.31
CA GLY A 261 17.93 -1.86 1.20
C GLY A 261 17.41 -3.09 0.45
N ARG A 262 16.79 -2.90 -0.72
CA ARG A 262 16.32 -3.99 -1.58
C ARG A 262 17.47 -4.83 -2.11
N THR A 263 18.53 -4.21 -2.64
CA THR A 263 19.72 -4.90 -3.14
C THR A 263 20.40 -5.72 -2.04
N ALA A 264 20.56 -5.15 -0.84
CA ALA A 264 21.13 -5.87 0.30
C ALA A 264 20.27 -7.10 0.67
N ALA A 265 18.94 -6.96 0.65
CA ALA A 265 18.03 -8.07 0.91
C ALA A 265 18.09 -9.18 -0.16
N ILE A 266 18.33 -8.84 -1.43
CA ILE A 266 18.50 -9.83 -2.51
C ILE A 266 19.82 -10.59 -2.35
N ILE A 267 20.92 -9.88 -2.06
CA ILE A 267 22.25 -10.49 -1.90
C ILE A 267 22.28 -11.44 -0.70
N ASN A 268 21.74 -11.03 0.44
CA ASN A 268 21.76 -11.82 1.68
C ASN A 268 20.86 -13.08 1.65
N ARG A 269 20.12 -13.32 0.57
CA ARG A 269 19.29 -14.52 0.37
C ARG A 269 19.99 -15.60 -0.47
N ARG A 270 21.13 -15.29 -1.07
CA ARG A 270 21.99 -16.26 -1.78
C ARG A 270 22.98 -16.88 -0.80
#